data_AF-A0AAD7JWT0-F1
#
_entry.id   AF-A0AAD7JWT0-F1
#
_cell.length_a   1.000
_cell.length_b   1.000
_cell.length_c   1.000
_cell.angle_alpha   90.00
_cell.angle_beta   90.00
_cell.angle_gamma   90.00
#
_symmetry.space_group_name_H-M   'P 1'
#
loop_
_entity.id
_entity.type
_entity.pdbx_description
1 polymer ?
#
loop_
_entity_poly.entity_id
_entity_poly.type
_entity_poly.pdbx_seq_one_letter_code
_entity_poly.pdbx_strand_id
1 'polypeptide(L)'
;MASFSLPPINDNPDGGWGPSSSNLPDQFKFKDIPYAPYSKSDKLGRFADWNDSSTDNRQSAVGLPQTQNTRGGGPGGRRRDGGQAFGSGTASAFAYFHVEDESSFSLVDNKTAPPRRGGGFARGGRGGPRGGAYNNNARGGAQRGGRGGFNVRGGNNQRGGRRGWRDWEKNNRTRESSVVISPQWSMLEEIEFHRLAKLRLEVDEPVDLDSYGRLFAYDKSYDRITTKTERPLQLVDRIRYNTTTSDDPVIQELAAKNTATVYATDVILSVLMCAPRSVYPWDIVIVREGNNLFFDKRDGGPFDTVTVNENAADPPQDPTPPNPNNPAEKAAVPEVPSINSATSLSLEATYINQNFGFQSVVESPPPQPVDFSHANPFYGPDETDPLASCGYRYRVFDLGVTEDEDIKICVRTEVDAYTPGAGNPKDGQGLVTIRALNEFDPRSQGAGGAPDWRTKLDSQRGAVVATEMKNNSCKLAKWTVQSVLAGADLMKIGYISRASPRDNTRHVILSTASMRPTEFAGQLNVSLANGWGIVRTVTDLCMKMPEGKYVLVKDPNKPVIRLYAVPMGAFTGEDEDGEEFEEEQEMV
;
A
#
# COMPACT_ATOMS: atom_id res chain seq x y z
N MET A 1 27.33 -72.79 -5.26
CA MET A 1 25.96 -72.54 -5.76
C MET A 1 25.83 -71.05 -6.00
N ALA A 2 25.39 -70.63 -7.19
CA ALA A 2 25.08 -69.22 -7.42
C ALA A 2 23.82 -68.86 -6.63
N SER A 3 23.92 -67.90 -5.72
CA SER A 3 22.78 -67.43 -4.93
C SER A 3 22.11 -66.26 -5.65
N PHE A 4 20.82 -66.37 -5.89
CA PHE A 4 19.98 -65.28 -6.36
C PHE A 4 19.03 -64.88 -5.22
N SER A 5 19.18 -63.67 -4.71
CA SER A 5 18.25 -63.07 -3.76
C SER A 5 17.25 -62.22 -4.52
N LEU A 6 15.96 -62.34 -4.18
CA LEU A 6 14.93 -61.49 -4.76
C LEU A 6 15.23 -60.01 -4.42
N PRO A 7 15.21 -59.10 -5.41
CA PRO A 7 15.36 -57.69 -5.13
C PRO A 7 14.16 -57.19 -4.32
N PRO A 8 14.36 -56.29 -3.36
CA PRO A 8 13.27 -55.71 -2.59
C PRO A 8 12.37 -54.88 -3.52
N ILE A 9 11.07 -55.17 -3.51
CA ILE A 9 10.04 -54.40 -4.21
C ILE A 9 9.19 -53.73 -3.14
N ASN A 10 9.00 -52.41 -3.25
CA ASN A 10 8.19 -51.65 -2.31
C ASN A 10 6.72 -51.77 -2.68
N ASP A 11 5.89 -52.15 -1.72
CA ASP A 11 4.45 -52.23 -1.90
C ASP A 11 3.79 -50.89 -1.58
N ASN A 12 2.74 -50.55 -2.35
CA ASN A 12 2.05 -49.29 -2.22
C ASN A 12 0.68 -49.52 -1.55
N PRO A 13 0.54 -49.25 -0.24
CA PRO A 13 -0.64 -49.63 0.54
C PRO A 13 -1.94 -48.96 0.06
N ASP A 14 -1.82 -47.83 -0.62
CA ASP A 14 -2.96 -47.08 -1.19
C ASP A 14 -3.46 -47.66 -2.52
N GLY A 15 -2.86 -48.75 -3.01
CA GLY A 15 -3.25 -49.44 -4.26
C GLY A 15 -2.91 -48.68 -5.55
N GLY A 16 -2.26 -47.51 -5.44
CA GLY A 16 -1.84 -46.70 -6.57
C GLY A 16 -0.58 -47.24 -7.27
N TRP A 17 -0.51 -47.07 -8.58
CA TRP A 17 0.71 -47.35 -9.35
C TRP A 17 1.70 -46.17 -9.27
N GLY A 18 2.93 -46.42 -8.82
CA GLY A 18 4.00 -45.42 -8.75
C GLY A 18 4.53 -45.17 -7.33
N PRO A 19 5.43 -44.19 -7.14
CA PRO A 19 5.93 -43.83 -5.82
C PRO A 19 4.84 -43.12 -5.00
N SER A 20 4.59 -43.58 -3.77
CA SER A 20 3.72 -42.86 -2.84
C SER A 20 4.48 -41.73 -2.13
N SER A 21 3.78 -40.60 -1.94
CA SER A 21 4.25 -39.48 -1.12
C SER A 21 4.14 -39.75 0.39
N SER A 22 3.26 -40.67 0.80
CA SER A 22 3.04 -41.08 2.20
C SER A 22 3.96 -42.22 2.64
N ASN A 23 4.52 -43.00 1.70
CA ASN A 23 5.34 -44.17 1.99
C ASN A 23 6.66 -44.17 1.20
N LEU A 24 7.65 -43.41 1.67
CA LEU A 24 9.01 -43.41 1.13
C LEU A 24 9.81 -44.59 1.72
N PRO A 25 10.47 -45.42 0.89
CA PRO A 25 11.25 -46.55 1.38
C PRO A 25 12.34 -46.13 2.37
N ASP A 26 12.56 -46.89 3.45
CA ASP A 26 13.58 -46.58 4.45
C ASP A 26 15.02 -46.59 3.89
N GLN A 27 15.23 -47.26 2.76
CA GLN A 27 16.52 -47.28 2.04
C GLN A 27 16.73 -46.03 1.16
N PHE A 28 15.76 -45.11 1.10
CA PHE A 28 15.86 -43.91 0.29
C PHE A 28 16.87 -42.93 0.91
N LYS A 29 18.05 -42.84 0.30
CA LYS A 29 19.24 -42.11 0.81
C LYS A 29 19.03 -40.62 1.09
N PHE A 30 17.95 -40.02 0.58
CA PHE A 30 17.68 -38.59 0.69
C PHE A 30 16.43 -38.28 1.52
N LYS A 31 15.87 -39.27 2.24
CA LYS A 31 14.69 -39.09 3.11
C LYS A 31 14.94 -38.03 4.19
N ASP A 32 16.13 -38.06 4.80
CA ASP A 32 16.49 -37.21 5.94
C ASP A 32 17.31 -35.97 5.55
N ILE A 33 17.44 -35.66 4.25
CA ILE A 33 18.26 -34.55 3.75
C ILE A 33 17.41 -33.67 2.83
N PRO A 34 17.35 -32.34 3.06
CA PRO A 34 16.68 -31.43 2.15
C PRO A 34 17.23 -31.58 0.73
N TYR A 35 16.35 -31.79 -0.25
CA TYR A 35 16.78 -31.96 -1.63
C TYR A 35 17.03 -30.61 -2.31
N ALA A 36 18.22 -30.43 -2.88
CA ALA A 36 18.54 -29.31 -3.76
C ALA A 36 19.12 -29.85 -5.08
N PRO A 37 18.57 -29.49 -6.25
CA PRO A 37 19.08 -29.95 -7.53
C PRO A 37 20.45 -29.33 -7.82
N TYR A 38 21.39 -30.13 -8.31
CA TYR A 38 22.74 -29.68 -8.66
C TYR A 38 23.30 -30.43 -9.86
N SER A 39 24.30 -29.86 -10.51
CA SER A 39 25.06 -30.50 -11.59
C SER A 39 26.50 -30.79 -11.15
N LYS A 40 26.97 -32.04 -11.33
CA LYS A 40 28.36 -32.43 -11.03
C LYS A 40 29.38 -31.88 -12.02
N SER A 41 28.93 -31.41 -13.19
CA SER A 41 29.81 -30.85 -14.23
C SER A 41 30.06 -29.35 -14.06
N ASP A 42 29.40 -28.70 -13.10
CA ASP A 42 29.60 -27.28 -12.84
C ASP A 42 31.01 -27.02 -12.31
N LYS A 43 31.60 -25.90 -12.75
CA LYS A 43 32.93 -25.50 -12.27
C LYS A 43 32.88 -25.19 -10.78
N LEU A 44 33.84 -25.75 -10.05
CA LEU A 44 34.06 -25.47 -8.63
C LEU A 44 35.12 -24.39 -8.46
N GLY A 45 35.03 -23.59 -7.39
CA GLY A 45 36.04 -22.59 -7.03
C GLY A 45 35.59 -21.13 -7.16
N ARG A 46 34.57 -20.74 -6.39
CA ARG A 46 34.16 -19.34 -6.22
C ARG A 46 34.67 -18.83 -4.87
N PHE A 47 35.34 -17.68 -4.86
CA PHE A 47 35.74 -17.02 -3.62
C PHE A 47 34.56 -16.22 -3.06
N ALA A 48 34.32 -16.33 -1.76
CA ALA A 48 33.47 -15.40 -1.02
C ALA A 48 34.36 -14.21 -0.64
N ASP A 49 34.02 -13.02 -1.15
CA ASP A 49 34.71 -11.77 -0.81
C ASP A 49 33.72 -10.80 -0.18
N TRP A 50 33.93 -10.53 1.10
CA TRP A 50 33.11 -9.64 1.93
C TRP A 50 33.37 -8.15 1.63
N ASN A 51 34.39 -7.84 0.83
CA ASN A 51 34.77 -6.47 0.47
C ASN A 51 34.40 -6.08 -0.98
N ASP A 52 33.80 -6.98 -1.78
CA ASP A 52 33.47 -6.72 -3.19
C ASP A 52 32.14 -5.96 -3.36
N SER A 53 32.22 -4.64 -3.54
CA SER A 53 31.08 -3.74 -3.77
C SER A 53 30.40 -3.90 -5.15
N SER A 54 30.83 -4.82 -6.01
CA SER A 54 30.32 -4.96 -7.39
C SER A 54 29.17 -5.96 -7.57
N THR A 55 28.75 -6.64 -6.50
CA THR A 55 27.86 -7.82 -6.59
C THR A 55 26.41 -7.59 -6.19
N ASP A 56 26.08 -6.48 -5.51
CA ASP A 56 24.70 -6.19 -5.04
C ASP A 56 23.67 -6.04 -6.16
N ASN A 57 24.09 -5.54 -7.33
CA ASN A 57 23.15 -5.17 -8.39
C ASN A 57 22.66 -6.34 -9.26
N ARG A 58 22.83 -7.60 -8.82
CA ARG A 58 22.39 -8.80 -9.58
C ARG A 58 21.33 -9.66 -8.88
N GLN A 59 20.91 -9.35 -7.65
CA GLN A 59 19.85 -10.12 -6.97
C GLN A 59 18.42 -9.71 -7.36
N SER A 60 18.25 -8.67 -8.18
CA SER A 60 16.92 -8.11 -8.52
C SER A 60 16.39 -8.46 -9.92
N ALA A 61 16.95 -9.46 -10.62
CA ALA A 61 16.42 -9.86 -11.93
C ALA A 61 16.55 -11.35 -12.24
N VAL A 62 15.58 -12.15 -11.79
CA VAL A 62 15.27 -13.46 -12.36
C VAL A 62 14.00 -13.29 -13.20
N GLY A 63 14.11 -13.31 -14.54
CA GLY A 63 12.90 -13.38 -15.38
C GLY A 63 12.89 -12.77 -16.79
N LEU A 64 13.97 -12.18 -17.31
CA LEU A 64 13.98 -11.66 -18.69
C LEU A 64 15.15 -12.22 -19.53
N PRO A 65 14.92 -12.75 -20.74
CA PRO A 65 15.99 -13.13 -21.65
C PRO A 65 16.67 -11.86 -22.18
N GLN A 66 17.91 -11.63 -21.75
CA GLN A 66 18.67 -10.44 -22.10
C GLN A 66 19.24 -10.58 -23.51
N THR A 67 18.50 -10.10 -24.51
CA THR A 67 19.05 -9.83 -25.84
C THR A 67 19.99 -8.62 -25.76
N GLN A 68 21.27 -8.91 -25.93
CA GLN A 68 22.35 -8.03 -26.42
C GLN A 68 21.98 -6.55 -26.65
N ASN A 69 22.57 -5.66 -25.84
CA ASN A 69 23.33 -4.55 -26.41
C ASN A 69 24.49 -4.12 -25.51
N THR A 70 25.59 -4.85 -25.62
CA THR A 70 26.91 -4.52 -25.10
C THR A 70 27.52 -3.37 -25.90
N ARG A 71 27.70 -2.20 -25.30
CA ARG A 71 28.75 -1.24 -25.69
C ARG A 71 29.08 -0.30 -24.54
N GLY A 72 30.24 -0.53 -23.92
CA GLY A 72 30.92 0.46 -23.07
C GLY A 72 31.31 -0.02 -21.66
N GLY A 73 32.26 -0.94 -21.55
CA GLY A 73 32.91 -1.28 -20.28
C GLY A 73 34.23 -1.99 -20.55
N GLY A 74 35.33 -1.47 -20.00
CA GLY A 74 36.72 -1.74 -20.38
C GLY A 74 37.24 -3.19 -20.20
N PRO A 75 38.55 -3.42 -20.46
CA PRO A 75 39.14 -4.75 -20.73
C PRO A 75 39.19 -5.74 -19.56
N GLY A 76 38.50 -5.48 -18.44
CA GLY A 76 38.44 -6.38 -17.27
C GLY A 76 37.17 -7.24 -17.17
N GLY A 77 36.13 -6.98 -17.99
CA GLY A 77 34.79 -7.57 -17.80
C GLY A 77 34.57 -8.99 -18.32
N ARG A 78 35.60 -9.70 -18.82
CA ARG A 78 35.45 -11.02 -19.49
C ARG A 78 35.81 -12.23 -18.62
N ARG A 79 35.93 -12.08 -17.30
CA ARG A 79 36.25 -13.19 -16.38
C ARG A 79 35.32 -13.26 -15.16
N ARG A 80 34.00 -13.28 -15.36
CA ARG A 80 33.08 -13.68 -14.28
C ARG A 80 32.24 -14.84 -14.81
N ASP A 81 32.53 -16.04 -14.31
CA ASP A 81 31.84 -17.29 -14.62
C ASP A 81 30.32 -17.10 -14.53
N GLY A 82 29.61 -17.65 -15.51
CA GLY A 82 28.15 -17.63 -15.56
C GLY A 82 27.54 -18.36 -14.36
N GLY A 83 26.35 -17.93 -13.95
CA GLY A 83 25.60 -18.62 -12.89
C GLY A 83 25.26 -20.06 -13.26
N GLN A 84 24.92 -20.87 -12.25
CA GLN A 84 24.49 -22.26 -12.44
C GLN A 84 23.31 -22.31 -13.43
N ALA A 85 23.45 -23.09 -14.51
CA ALA A 85 22.44 -23.18 -15.55
C ALA A 85 21.26 -24.08 -15.15
N PHE A 86 21.47 -25.01 -14.22
CA PHE A 86 20.47 -25.97 -13.73
C PHE A 86 20.30 -25.81 -12.22
N GLY A 87 19.05 -25.72 -11.74
CA GLY A 87 18.74 -25.56 -10.31
C GLY A 87 18.78 -24.12 -9.76
N SER A 88 19.16 -23.11 -10.56
CA SER A 88 19.28 -21.71 -10.09
C SER A 88 17.96 -20.97 -9.80
N GLY A 89 16.81 -21.64 -9.95
CA GLY A 89 15.47 -21.10 -9.66
C GLY A 89 14.65 -21.92 -8.66
N THR A 90 15.20 -22.98 -8.08
CA THR A 90 14.54 -23.75 -7.02
C THR A 90 14.92 -23.21 -5.64
N ALA A 91 14.00 -23.26 -4.67
CA ALA A 91 14.22 -22.78 -3.30
C ALA A 91 15.55 -23.31 -2.73
N SER A 92 16.43 -22.41 -2.27
CA SER A 92 17.75 -22.79 -1.75
C SER A 92 17.62 -23.37 -0.34
N ALA A 93 17.43 -24.69 -0.24
CA ALA A 93 17.33 -25.40 1.03
C ALA A 93 18.60 -25.32 1.91
N PHE A 94 19.73 -24.94 1.34
CA PHE A 94 21.02 -24.80 2.02
C PHE A 94 21.59 -23.37 1.99
N ALA A 95 20.76 -22.37 1.69
CA ALA A 95 21.19 -20.98 1.77
C ALA A 95 21.06 -20.46 3.21
N TYR A 96 22.16 -19.94 3.73
CA TYR A 96 22.12 -19.12 4.94
C TYR A 96 21.78 -17.68 4.52
N PHE A 97 20.68 -17.16 5.05
CA PHE A 97 20.34 -15.76 4.95
C PHE A 97 20.74 -15.11 6.26
N HIS A 98 21.75 -14.25 6.21
CA HIS A 98 22.14 -13.45 7.35
C HIS A 98 21.09 -12.35 7.52
N VAL A 99 20.32 -12.40 8.61
CA VAL A 99 19.15 -11.53 8.86
C VAL A 99 19.56 -10.24 9.59
N GLU A 100 20.71 -10.24 10.28
CA GLU A 100 21.21 -9.10 11.04
C GLU A 100 22.22 -8.28 10.23
N ASP A 101 22.15 -6.95 10.35
CA ASP A 101 23.12 -6.06 9.72
C ASP A 101 24.33 -5.87 10.65
N GLU A 102 25.29 -6.79 10.61
CA GLU A 102 26.54 -6.73 11.39
C GLU A 102 27.33 -5.42 11.18
N SER A 103 27.09 -4.69 10.09
CA SER A 103 27.77 -3.41 9.81
C SER A 103 27.28 -2.26 10.71
N SER A 104 26.14 -2.44 11.37
CA SER A 104 25.60 -1.51 12.37
C SER A 104 26.25 -1.64 13.75
N PHE A 105 26.95 -2.75 14.01
CA PHE A 105 27.66 -2.97 15.26
C PHE A 105 28.99 -2.22 15.28
N SER A 106 29.19 -1.40 16.33
CA SER A 106 30.47 -0.78 16.61
C SER A 106 31.14 -1.50 17.78
N LEU A 107 32.43 -1.84 17.63
CA LEU A 107 33.20 -2.46 18.69
C LEU A 107 33.52 -1.41 19.77
N VAL A 108 33.05 -1.63 21.00
CA VAL A 108 33.32 -0.74 22.14
C VAL A 108 34.73 -1.02 22.69
N ASP A 109 35.60 -0.02 22.69
CA ASP A 109 36.95 -0.13 23.27
C ASP A 109 36.89 0.03 24.81
N ASN A 110 37.27 -1.01 25.55
CA ASN A 110 37.31 -1.00 27.02
C ASN A 110 38.59 -0.39 27.61
N LYS A 111 39.43 0.25 26.79
CA LYS A 111 40.63 0.95 27.27
C LYS A 111 40.28 2.37 27.70
N THR A 112 40.58 2.70 28.95
CA THR A 112 40.46 4.06 29.50
C THR A 112 41.33 5.04 28.70
N ALA A 113 40.69 5.94 27.95
CA ALA A 113 41.37 6.99 27.21
C ALA A 113 42.07 7.96 28.19
N PRO A 114 43.33 8.36 27.95
CA PRO A 114 44.04 9.27 28.84
C PRO A 114 43.42 10.68 28.81
N PRO A 115 43.42 11.41 29.95
CA PRO A 115 42.70 12.67 30.07
C PRO A 115 43.28 13.75 29.15
N ARG A 116 42.44 14.27 28.25
CA ARG A 116 42.75 15.44 27.42
C ARG A 116 42.85 16.67 28.32
N ARG A 117 44.06 17.21 28.48
CA ARG A 117 44.32 18.52 29.11
C ARG A 117 43.59 19.62 28.34
N GLY A 118 42.76 20.38 29.06
CA GLY A 118 42.10 21.59 28.56
C GLY A 118 43.09 22.70 28.20
N GLY A 119 42.86 23.35 27.07
CA GLY A 119 43.50 24.62 26.67
C GLY A 119 42.46 25.73 26.70
N GLY A 120 42.64 26.69 27.60
CA GLY A 120 41.65 27.69 28.00
C GLY A 120 41.47 28.88 27.05
N PHE A 121 40.31 29.50 27.18
CA PHE A 121 40.00 30.86 26.74
C PHE A 121 40.84 31.88 27.54
N ALA A 122 41.54 32.79 26.85
CA ALA A 122 42.13 33.98 27.46
C ALA A 122 41.65 35.25 26.72
N ARG A 123 41.05 36.15 27.50
CA ARG A 123 40.67 37.53 27.14
C ARG A 123 41.92 38.39 26.85
N GLY A 124 41.79 39.25 25.84
CA GLY A 124 42.11 40.69 25.97
C GLY A 124 43.47 41.19 25.49
N GLY A 125 43.43 42.18 24.59
CA GLY A 125 44.23 43.40 24.77
C GLY A 125 45.28 43.77 23.70
N ARG A 126 44.93 44.84 22.95
CA ARG A 126 45.78 45.96 22.49
C ARG A 126 46.78 45.76 21.33
N GLY A 127 46.63 46.62 20.31
CA GLY A 127 47.73 47.17 19.50
C GLY A 127 47.45 47.25 17.99
N GLY A 128 46.97 48.40 17.48
CA GLY A 128 47.01 48.72 16.04
C GLY A 128 48.41 49.20 15.59
N PRO A 129 48.55 50.05 14.55
CA PRO A 129 47.94 50.05 13.21
C PRO A 129 49.03 50.24 12.09
N ARG A 130 48.72 49.96 10.82
CA ARG A 130 49.42 50.48 9.60
C ARG A 130 48.61 50.02 8.37
N GLY A 131 47.92 50.91 7.63
CA GLY A 131 48.47 51.72 6.54
C GLY A 131 48.70 50.82 5.31
N GLY A 132 47.99 50.91 4.18
CA GLY A 132 47.68 52.07 3.35
C GLY A 132 48.33 51.88 1.97
N ALA A 133 47.66 52.32 0.90
CA ALA A 133 48.20 52.69 -0.42
C ALA A 133 48.22 51.68 -1.61
N TYR A 134 47.39 52.03 -2.62
CA TYR A 134 47.71 52.34 -4.03
C TYR A 134 48.50 51.36 -4.92
N ASN A 135 47.87 50.90 -6.02
CA ASN A 135 48.08 51.30 -7.44
C ASN A 135 47.45 50.21 -8.36
N ASN A 136 46.51 50.47 -9.28
CA ASN A 136 46.47 51.32 -10.48
C ASN A 136 47.08 50.66 -11.75
N ASN A 137 46.34 50.81 -12.87
CA ASN A 137 46.69 50.58 -14.28
C ASN A 137 46.77 49.11 -14.80
N ALA A 138 46.39 48.73 -16.02
CA ALA A 138 45.92 49.47 -17.19
C ALA A 138 45.30 48.51 -18.25
N ARG A 139 44.34 49.04 -19.02
CA ARG A 139 44.14 48.92 -20.48
C ARG A 139 44.17 47.55 -21.20
N GLY A 140 43.02 47.21 -21.77
CA GLY A 140 42.78 47.35 -23.22
C GLY A 140 42.80 46.09 -24.10
N GLY A 141 41.82 45.99 -25.01
CA GLY A 141 42.04 45.46 -26.36
C GLY A 141 41.28 44.20 -26.81
N ALA A 142 40.17 44.44 -27.53
CA ALA A 142 39.80 43.88 -28.84
C ALA A 142 39.83 42.35 -29.17
N GLN A 143 38.64 41.83 -29.47
CA GLN A 143 38.20 41.34 -30.80
C GLN A 143 38.64 39.95 -31.35
N ARG A 144 37.59 39.12 -31.59
CA ARG A 144 37.37 38.06 -32.63
C ARG A 144 38.31 36.85 -32.71
N GLY A 145 37.68 35.66 -32.80
CA GLY A 145 38.05 34.67 -33.83
C GLY A 145 38.07 33.18 -33.42
N GLY A 146 37.00 32.46 -33.80
CA GLY A 146 36.90 31.07 -34.26
C GLY A 146 37.99 29.99 -34.00
N ARG A 147 37.50 28.87 -33.42
CA ARG A 147 37.77 27.43 -33.72
C ARG A 147 39.19 26.84 -33.55
N GLY A 148 39.31 26.00 -32.52
CA GLY A 148 39.80 24.61 -32.64
C GLY A 148 41.20 24.27 -32.06
N GLY A 149 41.25 23.30 -31.13
CA GLY A 149 42.35 22.31 -31.05
C GLY A 149 43.29 22.29 -29.84
N PHE A 150 42.95 21.44 -28.85
CA PHE A 150 43.79 20.56 -28.00
C PHE A 150 45.01 21.05 -27.15
N ASN A 151 44.94 20.57 -25.89
CA ASN A 151 45.99 20.13 -24.94
C ASN A 151 46.48 21.02 -23.77
N VAL A 152 45.98 20.65 -22.58
CA VAL A 152 46.68 20.23 -21.33
C VAL A 152 47.62 21.21 -20.59
N ARG A 153 47.16 21.64 -19.39
CA ARG A 153 47.83 21.69 -18.05
C ARG A 153 46.96 22.61 -17.16
N GLY A 154 46.49 22.31 -15.96
CA GLY A 154 46.70 21.25 -14.96
C GLY A 154 46.37 21.86 -13.57
N GLY A 155 45.81 21.07 -12.63
CA GLY A 155 45.64 21.45 -11.21
C GLY A 155 44.18 21.39 -10.71
N ASN A 156 43.62 20.21 -10.49
CA ASN A 156 43.65 19.46 -9.23
C ASN A 156 42.89 20.14 -8.06
N ASN A 157 41.63 19.77 -7.87
CA ASN A 157 41.14 19.51 -6.52
C ASN A 157 40.11 18.37 -6.53
N GLN A 158 40.55 17.21 -6.04
CA GLN A 158 39.69 16.13 -5.63
C GLN A 158 38.63 16.64 -4.64
N ARG A 159 37.37 16.30 -4.91
CA ARG A 159 36.47 15.69 -3.93
C ARG A 159 35.36 15.01 -4.72
N GLY A 160 35.57 13.71 -4.95
CA GLY A 160 34.52 12.80 -5.37
C GLY A 160 33.38 12.87 -4.37
N GLY A 161 32.34 13.62 -4.73
CA GLY A 161 31.10 13.64 -3.97
C GLY A 161 30.49 12.26 -4.01
N ARG A 162 30.40 11.64 -2.83
CA ARG A 162 29.61 10.44 -2.54
C ARG A 162 28.20 10.60 -3.14
N ARG A 163 28.01 10.12 -4.38
CA ARG A 163 26.71 10.07 -5.06
C ARG A 163 26.14 8.66 -5.15
N GLY A 164 26.79 7.66 -4.54
CA GLY A 164 26.30 6.27 -4.47
C GLY A 164 25.82 5.81 -3.09
N TRP A 165 26.14 6.55 -2.02
CA TRP A 165 25.80 6.16 -0.64
C TRP A 165 24.37 6.53 -0.22
N ARG A 166 23.69 7.44 -0.91
CA ARG A 166 22.30 7.85 -0.59
C ARG A 166 21.22 6.96 -1.20
N ASP A 167 21.57 6.11 -2.16
CA ASP A 167 20.60 5.22 -2.81
C ASP A 167 20.56 3.83 -2.15
N TRP A 168 21.59 3.46 -1.39
CA TRP A 168 21.64 2.20 -0.62
C TRP A 168 20.73 2.25 0.64
N GLU A 169 20.64 3.41 1.32
CA GLU A 169 19.73 3.65 2.46
C GLU A 169 18.23 3.70 2.08
N LYS A 170 17.89 3.84 0.80
CA LYS A 170 16.48 3.94 0.38
C LYS A 170 15.77 2.60 0.30
N ASN A 171 16.52 1.49 0.18
CA ASN A 171 15.96 0.18 -0.13
C ASN A 171 15.71 -0.71 1.10
N ASN A 172 16.11 -0.26 2.30
CA ASN A 172 16.05 -1.04 3.53
C ASN A 172 15.00 -0.52 4.54
N ARG A 173 13.87 -0.03 4.04
CA ARG A 173 12.79 0.51 4.87
C ARG A 173 11.71 -0.55 5.08
N THR A 174 11.84 -1.34 6.14
CA THR A 174 10.86 -2.36 6.54
C THR A 174 9.58 -1.70 7.04
N ARG A 175 8.46 -1.99 6.38
CA ARG A 175 7.12 -1.63 6.86
C ARG A 175 6.65 -2.67 7.87
N GLU A 176 5.88 -2.23 8.86
CA GLU A 176 5.22 -3.10 9.82
C GLU A 176 3.94 -3.68 9.23
N SER A 177 3.51 -4.85 9.70
CA SER A 177 2.24 -5.46 9.31
C SER A 177 1.06 -4.64 9.85
N SER A 178 -0.11 -4.72 9.21
CA SER A 178 -1.31 -4.03 9.71
C SER A 178 -1.90 -4.68 10.97
N VAL A 179 -1.56 -5.96 11.20
CA VAL A 179 -1.87 -6.73 12.40
C VAL A 179 -0.62 -7.46 12.89
N VAL A 180 -0.50 -7.59 14.22
CA VAL A 180 0.51 -8.44 14.84
C VAL A 180 0.11 -9.90 14.61
N ILE A 181 0.98 -10.64 13.93
CA ILE A 181 0.73 -12.05 13.62
C ILE A 181 1.17 -12.86 14.85
N SER A 182 0.20 -13.42 15.56
CA SER A 182 0.49 -14.26 16.73
C SER A 182 1.02 -15.63 16.31
N PRO A 183 1.95 -16.24 17.08
CA PRO A 183 2.42 -17.61 16.82
C PRO A 183 1.31 -18.67 16.81
N GLN A 184 0.17 -18.39 17.45
CA GLN A 184 -0.99 -19.29 17.48
C GLN A 184 -1.81 -19.29 16.18
N TRP A 185 -1.56 -18.34 15.27
CA TRP A 185 -2.28 -18.26 14.00
C TRP A 185 -1.74 -19.29 13.01
N SER A 186 -2.65 -20.02 12.36
CA SER A 186 -2.26 -20.99 11.33
C SER A 186 -2.36 -20.36 9.95
N MET A 187 -1.23 -20.26 9.23
CA MET A 187 -1.23 -19.85 7.83
C MET A 187 -1.84 -20.96 6.97
N LEU A 188 -2.92 -20.65 6.25
CA LEU A 188 -3.63 -21.60 5.39
C LEU A 188 -3.15 -21.49 3.94
N GLU A 189 -3.05 -20.27 3.43
CA GLU A 189 -2.72 -20.01 2.02
C GLU A 189 -1.85 -18.76 1.89
N GLU A 190 -0.95 -18.77 0.90
CA GLU A 190 -0.18 -17.62 0.47
C GLU A 190 -0.34 -17.43 -1.05
N ILE A 191 -0.76 -16.23 -1.45
CA ILE A 191 -1.03 -15.91 -2.85
C ILE A 191 -0.20 -14.70 -3.26
N GLU A 192 0.71 -14.93 -4.21
CA GLU A 192 1.49 -13.87 -4.83
C GLU A 192 0.65 -13.03 -5.80
N PHE A 193 0.91 -11.71 -5.84
CA PHE A 193 0.15 -10.77 -6.68
C PHE A 193 0.19 -11.13 -8.17
N HIS A 194 1.26 -11.76 -8.65
CA HIS A 194 1.34 -12.19 -10.06
C HIS A 194 0.30 -13.27 -10.41
N ARG A 195 -0.19 -14.03 -9.41
CA ARG A 195 -1.28 -15.01 -9.59
C ARG A 195 -2.61 -14.28 -9.64
N LEU A 196 -2.82 -13.34 -8.71
CA LEU A 196 -4.02 -12.50 -8.65
C LEU A 196 -4.25 -11.71 -9.94
N ALA A 197 -3.17 -11.16 -10.53
CA ALA A 197 -3.24 -10.39 -11.77
C ALA A 197 -3.71 -11.18 -13.01
N LYS A 198 -3.72 -12.52 -12.94
CA LYS A 198 -4.17 -13.40 -14.04
C LYS A 198 -5.62 -13.86 -13.89
N LEU A 199 -6.23 -13.63 -12.72
CA LEU A 199 -7.61 -14.03 -12.47
C LEU A 199 -8.56 -13.17 -13.29
N ARG A 200 -9.68 -13.75 -13.72
CA ARG A 200 -10.71 -13.03 -14.44
C ARG A 200 -12.05 -13.71 -14.25
N LEU A 201 -13.08 -12.93 -13.96
CA LEU A 201 -14.48 -13.34 -13.92
C LEU A 201 -15.31 -12.18 -14.48
N GLU A 202 -16.15 -12.44 -15.47
CA GLU A 202 -17.15 -11.46 -15.88
C GLU A 202 -18.39 -11.65 -15.00
N VAL A 203 -18.94 -10.55 -14.51
CA VAL A 203 -20.10 -10.53 -13.61
C VAL A 203 -21.14 -9.62 -14.23
N ASP A 204 -22.38 -10.08 -14.27
CA ASP A 204 -23.51 -9.34 -14.83
C ASP A 204 -23.89 -8.12 -13.98
N GLU A 205 -24.80 -7.29 -14.48
CA GLU A 205 -25.30 -6.15 -13.73
C GLU A 205 -25.99 -6.62 -12.44
N PRO A 206 -25.75 -5.93 -11.31
CA PRO A 206 -26.33 -6.34 -10.04
C PRO A 206 -27.84 -6.10 -9.99
N VAL A 207 -28.49 -6.86 -9.12
CA VAL A 207 -29.87 -6.63 -8.72
C VAL A 207 -29.88 -5.69 -7.52
N ASP A 208 -30.55 -4.55 -7.65
CA ASP A 208 -30.76 -3.61 -6.55
C ASP A 208 -31.88 -4.15 -5.64
N LEU A 209 -31.58 -4.38 -4.37
CA LEU A 209 -32.57 -4.85 -3.41
C LEU A 209 -33.33 -3.68 -2.79
N ASP A 210 -32.59 -2.76 -2.18
CA ASP A 210 -33.16 -1.68 -1.41
C ASP A 210 -32.18 -0.51 -1.21
N SER A 211 -32.71 0.64 -0.82
CA SER A 211 -31.98 1.90 -0.72
C SER A 211 -32.33 2.68 0.56
N TYR A 212 -31.30 3.23 1.21
CA TYR A 212 -31.43 3.87 2.51
C TYR A 212 -30.72 5.22 2.53
N GLY A 213 -31.24 6.15 3.34
CA GLY A 213 -30.62 7.44 3.58
C GLY A 213 -31.19 8.58 2.72
N ARG A 214 -30.45 9.69 2.67
CA ARG A 214 -30.87 10.93 2.02
C ARG A 214 -29.70 11.51 1.23
N LEU A 215 -29.98 11.92 0.00
CA LEU A 215 -29.03 12.59 -0.87
C LEU A 215 -29.37 14.06 -1.07
N PHE A 216 -28.34 14.88 -0.97
CA PHE A 216 -28.38 16.27 -1.39
C PHE A 216 -27.87 16.42 -2.83
N ALA A 217 -28.28 17.51 -3.46
CA ALA A 217 -27.84 17.86 -4.80
C ALA A 217 -26.36 18.28 -4.78
N TYR A 218 -25.55 17.78 -5.71
CA TYR A 218 -24.20 18.30 -5.91
C TYR A 218 -24.24 19.75 -6.40
N ASP A 219 -23.49 20.64 -5.75
CA ASP A 219 -23.39 22.04 -6.15
C ASP A 219 -22.48 22.20 -7.38
N LYS A 220 -23.11 22.38 -8.55
CA LYS A 220 -22.41 22.62 -9.83
C LYS A 220 -21.54 23.88 -9.82
N SER A 221 -21.66 24.77 -8.84
CA SER A 221 -20.76 25.92 -8.70
C SER A 221 -19.31 25.50 -8.39
N TYR A 222 -19.09 24.32 -7.79
CA TYR A 222 -17.76 23.76 -7.53
C TYR A 222 -17.04 23.28 -8.80
N ASP A 223 -17.77 23.00 -9.88
CA ASP A 223 -17.17 22.65 -11.18
C ASP A 223 -16.51 23.87 -11.85
N ARG A 224 -16.84 25.09 -11.41
CA ARG A 224 -16.32 26.35 -11.97
C ARG A 224 -15.14 26.93 -11.18
N ILE A 225 -14.70 26.26 -10.12
CA ILE A 225 -13.55 26.69 -9.32
C ILE A 225 -12.28 26.55 -10.16
N THR A 226 -11.43 27.57 -10.11
CA THR A 226 -10.11 27.62 -10.76
C THR A 226 -9.06 28.02 -9.74
N THR A 227 -7.77 27.86 -10.05
CA THR A 227 -6.71 28.22 -9.08
C THR A 227 -6.65 29.72 -8.77
N LYS A 228 -7.30 30.57 -9.59
CA LYS A 228 -7.44 32.01 -9.34
C LYS A 228 -8.66 32.38 -8.52
N THR A 229 -9.65 31.50 -8.46
CA THR A 229 -10.91 31.68 -7.73
C THR A 229 -11.10 30.53 -6.75
N GLU A 230 -10.03 30.23 -6.00
CA GLU A 230 -10.02 29.16 -5.00
C GLU A 230 -11.05 29.46 -3.90
N ARG A 231 -11.62 28.39 -3.33
CA ARG A 231 -12.56 28.49 -2.21
C ARG A 231 -11.96 27.84 -0.96
N PRO A 232 -12.10 28.43 0.24
CA PRO A 232 -11.66 27.78 1.46
C PRO A 232 -12.45 26.50 1.71
N LEU A 233 -11.75 25.44 2.11
CA LEU A 233 -12.40 24.25 2.65
C LEU A 233 -12.96 24.59 4.04
N GLN A 234 -14.23 24.34 4.26
CA GLN A 234 -14.93 24.64 5.51
C GLN A 234 -15.09 23.38 6.35
N LEU A 235 -15.05 23.58 7.66
CA LEU A 235 -15.39 22.53 8.63
C LEU A 235 -16.90 22.44 8.69
N VAL A 236 -17.44 21.31 8.24
CA VAL A 236 -18.89 21.06 8.28
C VAL A 236 -19.12 19.90 9.24
N ASP A 237 -19.80 20.18 10.35
CA ASP A 237 -20.07 19.20 11.38
C ASP A 237 -21.25 18.31 10.96
N ARG A 238 -20.95 17.11 10.45
CA ARG A 238 -21.94 16.14 9.99
C ARG A 238 -21.52 14.74 10.42
N ILE A 239 -22.50 13.93 10.80
CA ILE A 239 -22.27 12.53 11.11
C ILE A 239 -22.28 11.70 9.82
N ARG A 240 -21.22 10.91 9.62
CA ARG A 240 -21.16 9.85 8.61
C ARG A 240 -20.71 8.55 9.26
N TYR A 241 -21.55 7.53 9.13
CA TYR A 241 -21.29 6.20 9.66
C TYR A 241 -20.31 5.42 8.77
N ASN A 242 -19.40 4.69 9.42
CA ASN A 242 -18.41 3.81 8.77
C ASN A 242 -18.48 2.40 9.38
N THR A 243 -19.70 1.87 9.46
CA THR A 243 -20.04 0.58 10.07
C THR A 243 -19.50 -0.58 9.23
N THR A 244 -18.94 -1.60 9.87
CA THR A 244 -18.51 -2.85 9.18
C THR A 244 -19.72 -3.67 8.73
N THR A 245 -19.47 -4.80 8.06
CA THR A 245 -20.50 -5.68 7.48
C THR A 245 -21.34 -6.35 8.54
N SER A 246 -20.71 -6.97 9.55
CA SER A 246 -21.43 -7.73 10.58
C SER A 246 -22.25 -6.85 11.52
N ASP A 247 -21.86 -5.59 11.72
CA ASP A 247 -22.60 -4.63 12.55
C ASP A 247 -23.74 -3.93 11.79
N ASP A 248 -23.92 -4.23 10.50
CA ASP A 248 -24.97 -3.63 9.68
C ASP A 248 -26.31 -4.37 9.87
N PRO A 249 -27.35 -3.71 10.43
CA PRO A 249 -28.62 -4.38 10.73
C PRO A 249 -29.36 -4.83 9.47
N VAL A 250 -29.19 -4.14 8.34
CA VAL A 250 -29.82 -4.51 7.08
C VAL A 250 -29.13 -5.74 6.49
N ILE A 251 -27.79 -5.81 6.56
CA ILE A 251 -27.05 -7.02 6.13
C ILE A 251 -27.45 -8.22 6.98
N GLN A 252 -27.58 -8.06 8.30
CA GLN A 252 -28.04 -9.13 9.19
C GLN A 252 -29.45 -9.63 8.83
N GLU A 253 -30.37 -8.72 8.48
CA GLU A 253 -31.70 -9.09 8.00
C GLU A 253 -31.63 -9.85 6.66
N LEU A 254 -30.80 -9.39 5.72
CA LEU A 254 -30.62 -10.03 4.41
C LEU A 254 -29.95 -11.41 4.54
N ALA A 255 -29.03 -11.57 5.48
CA ALA A 255 -28.41 -12.84 5.84
C ALA A 255 -29.40 -13.82 6.45
N ALA A 256 -30.25 -13.37 7.37
CA ALA A 256 -31.32 -14.19 7.94
C ALA A 256 -32.33 -14.67 6.86
N LYS A 257 -32.54 -13.87 5.82
CA LYS A 257 -33.37 -14.23 4.64
C LYS A 257 -32.65 -15.13 3.62
N ASN A 258 -31.37 -15.45 3.83
CA ASN A 258 -30.52 -16.19 2.89
C ASN A 258 -30.51 -15.56 1.47
N THR A 259 -30.41 -14.24 1.40
CA THR A 259 -30.46 -13.50 0.13
C THR A 259 -29.21 -13.75 -0.73
N ALA A 260 -28.06 -13.95 -0.07
CA ALA A 260 -26.76 -14.22 -0.66
C ALA A 260 -25.96 -15.19 0.22
N THR A 261 -24.83 -15.68 -0.28
CA THR A 261 -23.89 -16.50 0.51
C THR A 261 -22.72 -15.69 1.05
N VAL A 262 -22.44 -14.54 0.44
CA VAL A 262 -21.34 -13.64 0.84
C VAL A 262 -21.88 -12.25 1.10
N TYR A 263 -21.40 -11.61 2.16
CA TYR A 263 -21.78 -10.26 2.57
C TYR A 263 -20.54 -9.40 2.76
N ALA A 264 -20.56 -8.18 2.21
CA ALA A 264 -19.46 -7.22 2.31
C ALA A 264 -19.93 -5.77 2.15
N THR A 265 -19.03 -4.83 2.44
CA THR A 265 -19.17 -3.41 2.04
C THR A 265 -18.32 -3.11 0.81
N ASP A 266 -18.68 -2.08 0.06
CA ASP A 266 -17.91 -1.59 -1.09
C ASP A 266 -16.47 -1.18 -0.72
N VAL A 267 -16.25 -0.62 0.46
CA VAL A 267 -14.92 -0.27 0.98
C VAL A 267 -14.05 -1.52 1.07
N ILE A 268 -14.55 -2.59 1.70
CA ILE A 268 -13.81 -3.85 1.86
C ILE A 268 -13.58 -4.52 0.50
N LEU A 269 -14.64 -4.61 -0.31
CA LEU A 269 -14.57 -5.25 -1.61
C LEU A 269 -13.62 -4.53 -2.58
N SER A 270 -13.60 -3.19 -2.54
CA SER A 270 -12.70 -2.39 -3.38
C SER A 270 -11.23 -2.61 -3.07
N VAL A 271 -10.86 -2.84 -1.80
CA VAL A 271 -9.50 -3.21 -1.41
C VAL A 271 -9.13 -4.57 -1.99
N LEU A 272 -10.03 -5.55 -1.88
CA LEU A 272 -9.79 -6.89 -2.40
C LEU A 272 -9.63 -6.90 -3.94
N MET A 273 -10.53 -6.22 -4.65
CA MET A 273 -10.48 -6.08 -6.12
C MET A 273 -9.23 -5.33 -6.59
N CYS A 274 -8.70 -4.41 -5.78
CA CYS A 274 -7.51 -3.61 -6.10
C CYS A 274 -6.23 -4.10 -5.41
N ALA A 275 -6.27 -5.27 -4.75
CA ALA A 275 -5.18 -5.78 -3.93
C ALA A 275 -3.79 -5.74 -4.62
N PRO A 276 -3.63 -6.13 -5.91
CA PRO A 276 -2.33 -6.12 -6.58
C PRO A 276 -1.67 -4.74 -6.71
N ARG A 277 -2.40 -3.64 -6.46
CA ARG A 277 -1.89 -2.26 -6.51
C ARG A 277 -1.47 -1.72 -5.14
N SER A 278 -1.85 -2.41 -4.07
CA SER A 278 -1.55 -1.99 -2.71
C SER A 278 -0.06 -2.17 -2.38
N VAL A 279 0.52 -1.16 -1.76
CA VAL A 279 1.90 -1.16 -1.27
C VAL A 279 1.91 -1.10 0.25
N TYR A 280 0.94 -0.44 0.88
CA TYR A 280 0.77 -0.46 2.33
C TYR A 280 0.02 -1.71 2.79
N PRO A 281 0.35 -2.25 3.97
CA PRO A 281 -0.32 -3.42 4.54
C PRO A 281 -1.80 -3.11 4.84
N TRP A 282 -2.62 -4.15 4.76
CA TRP A 282 -4.03 -4.11 5.15
C TRP A 282 -4.47 -5.52 5.51
N ASP A 283 -5.56 -5.62 6.27
CA ASP A 283 -6.13 -6.88 6.73
C ASP A 283 -7.66 -6.86 6.63
N ILE A 284 -8.25 -7.99 6.24
CA ILE A 284 -9.70 -8.20 6.20
C ILE A 284 -10.02 -9.36 7.13
N VAL A 285 -10.93 -9.14 8.07
CA VAL A 285 -11.46 -10.19 8.94
C VAL A 285 -12.56 -10.92 8.16
N ILE A 286 -12.54 -12.24 8.17
CA ILE A 286 -13.52 -13.07 7.47
C ILE A 286 -14.13 -14.03 8.48
N VAL A 287 -15.44 -13.98 8.62
CA VAL A 287 -16.18 -14.88 9.51
C VAL A 287 -17.02 -15.82 8.66
N ARG A 288 -16.82 -17.12 8.86
CA ARG A 288 -17.63 -18.17 8.25
C ARG A 288 -18.60 -18.74 9.28
N GLU A 289 -19.89 -18.55 9.03
CA GLU A 289 -20.98 -19.10 9.84
C GLU A 289 -21.92 -19.90 8.95
N GLY A 290 -21.98 -21.21 9.14
CA GLY A 290 -22.71 -22.09 8.21
C GLY A 290 -22.21 -21.97 6.77
N ASN A 291 -23.14 -21.56 5.90
CA ASN A 291 -22.89 -21.30 4.48
C ASN A 291 -22.70 -19.81 4.16
N ASN A 292 -22.67 -18.95 5.17
CA ASN A 292 -22.51 -17.50 5.00
C ASN A 292 -21.06 -17.10 5.27
N LEU A 293 -20.56 -16.18 4.44
CA LEU A 293 -19.28 -15.50 4.65
C LEU A 293 -19.51 -14.01 4.85
N PHE A 294 -18.96 -13.48 5.94
CA PHE A 294 -18.96 -12.05 6.23
C PHE A 294 -17.52 -11.53 6.10
N PHE A 295 -17.34 -10.52 5.26
CA PHE A 295 -16.08 -9.81 5.11
C PHE A 295 -16.15 -8.52 5.92
N ASP A 296 -15.36 -8.43 6.98
CA ASP A 296 -15.33 -7.33 7.94
C ASP A 296 -14.00 -6.57 7.93
N LYS A 297 -14.08 -5.30 8.32
CA LYS A 297 -12.92 -4.46 8.63
C LYS A 297 -12.81 -4.30 10.14
N ARG A 298 -11.60 -4.03 10.63
CA ARG A 298 -11.40 -3.56 12.01
C ARG A 298 -11.65 -2.06 12.10
N ASP A 299 -12.23 -1.63 13.21
CA ASP A 299 -12.38 -0.22 13.52
C ASP A 299 -11.04 0.42 13.88
N GLY A 300 -10.82 1.64 13.38
CA GLY A 300 -9.52 2.31 13.46
C GLY A 300 -8.43 1.67 12.59
N GLY A 301 -8.80 0.70 11.75
CA GLY A 301 -7.87 -0.02 10.87
C GLY A 301 -7.49 0.75 9.60
N PRO A 302 -6.70 0.12 8.71
CA PRO A 302 -6.24 0.72 7.45
C PRO A 302 -7.35 1.14 6.46
N PHE A 303 -8.59 0.70 6.70
CA PHE A 303 -9.76 0.95 5.84
C PHE A 303 -10.42 2.30 6.16
N ASP A 304 -10.20 2.82 7.38
CA ASP A 304 -10.86 4.04 7.87
C ASP A 304 -10.10 5.31 7.48
N THR A 305 -8.89 5.15 6.93
CA THR A 305 -8.04 6.28 6.53
C THR A 305 -7.63 6.23 5.06
N VAL A 306 -7.32 7.42 4.52
CA VAL A 306 -7.01 7.61 3.10
C VAL A 306 -5.50 7.74 2.91
N THR A 307 -4.89 6.79 2.20
CA THR A 307 -3.44 6.81 1.93
C THR A 307 -3.02 8.01 1.04
N VAL A 308 -1.81 8.51 1.26
CA VAL A 308 -1.24 9.64 0.50
C VAL A 308 0.07 9.22 -0.14
N ASN A 309 0.14 9.32 -1.47
CA ASN A 309 1.32 9.04 -2.28
C ASN A 309 1.92 7.64 -2.04
N GLU A 310 1.08 6.66 -1.72
CA GLU A 310 1.46 5.27 -1.44
C GLU A 310 2.27 4.62 -2.58
N ASN A 311 1.91 4.93 -3.83
CA ASN A 311 2.54 4.37 -5.03
C ASN A 311 3.62 5.29 -5.63
N ALA A 312 3.99 6.37 -4.92
CA ALA A 312 5.10 7.22 -5.34
C ALA A 312 6.43 6.45 -5.30
N ALA A 313 7.41 6.90 -6.08
CA ALA A 313 8.74 6.27 -6.10
C ALA A 313 9.48 6.37 -4.76
N ASP A 314 9.21 7.43 -3.99
CA ASP A 314 9.64 7.63 -2.60
C ASP A 314 8.41 8.10 -1.83
N PRO A 315 7.63 7.19 -1.22
CA PRO A 315 6.40 7.52 -0.51
C PRO A 315 6.70 8.19 0.85
N PRO A 316 5.74 8.97 1.42
CA PRO A 316 5.86 9.48 2.78
C PRO A 316 6.03 8.33 3.78
N GLN A 317 6.79 8.54 4.85
CA GLN A 317 7.04 7.53 5.87
C GLN A 317 6.88 8.11 7.28
N ASP A 318 6.51 7.24 8.20
CA ASP A 318 6.54 7.54 9.63
C ASP A 318 7.97 7.42 10.16
N PRO A 319 8.32 8.16 11.23
CA PRO A 319 9.63 8.03 11.87
C PRO A 319 9.83 6.57 12.33
N THR A 320 11.03 6.03 12.09
CA THR A 320 11.36 4.68 12.52
C THR A 320 11.24 4.58 14.04
N PRO A 321 10.48 3.60 14.57
CA PRO A 321 10.43 3.38 16.01
C PRO A 321 11.83 3.00 16.53
N PRO A 322 12.18 3.38 17.78
CA PRO A 322 13.45 2.99 18.37
C PRO A 322 13.58 1.47 18.40
N ASN A 323 14.78 0.95 18.14
CA ASN A 323 15.02 -0.49 18.18
C ASN A 323 14.76 -1.03 19.61
N PRO A 324 13.79 -1.95 19.80
CA PRO A 324 13.48 -2.49 21.13
C PRO A 324 14.66 -3.24 21.75
N ASN A 325 15.62 -3.71 20.94
CA ASN A 325 16.82 -4.40 21.39
C ASN A 325 18.01 -3.46 21.68
N ASN A 326 17.87 -2.14 21.48
CA ASN A 326 18.91 -1.17 21.78
C ASN A 326 18.40 -0.03 22.69
N PRO A 327 18.43 -0.21 24.02
CA PRO A 327 17.97 0.79 24.98
C PRO A 327 18.79 2.10 24.99
N ALA A 328 19.94 2.14 24.29
CA ALA A 328 20.75 3.36 24.14
C ALA A 328 20.40 4.18 22.88
N GLU A 329 19.58 3.64 21.97
CA GLU A 329 19.11 4.36 20.80
C GLU A 329 18.06 5.39 21.23
N LYS A 330 18.46 6.66 21.27
CA LYS A 330 17.50 7.74 21.47
C LYS A 330 16.51 7.69 20.33
N ALA A 331 15.22 7.57 20.66
CA ALA A 331 14.14 7.71 19.71
C ALA A 331 14.41 8.94 18.85
N ALA A 332 14.67 8.75 17.55
CA ALA A 332 14.72 9.82 16.57
C ALA A 332 13.30 10.35 16.26
N VAL A 333 12.34 10.11 17.17
CA VAL A 333 11.00 10.64 17.14
C VAL A 333 11.10 12.08 17.61
N PRO A 334 10.96 13.07 16.73
CA PRO A 334 10.90 14.47 17.16
C PRO A 334 9.75 14.63 18.18
N GLU A 335 9.94 15.48 19.21
CA GLU A 335 8.91 15.76 20.22
C GLU A 335 7.56 16.16 19.60
N VAL A 336 7.60 16.74 18.39
CA VAL A 336 6.42 17.00 17.56
C VAL A 336 6.48 16.09 16.32
N PRO A 337 5.51 15.18 16.12
CA PRO A 337 5.45 14.36 14.92
C PRO A 337 5.39 15.25 13.67
N SER A 338 6.14 14.84 12.64
CA SER A 338 6.17 15.57 11.37
C SER A 338 4.76 15.62 10.76
N ILE A 339 4.27 16.81 10.41
CA ILE A 339 3.00 17.01 9.69
C ILE A 339 2.97 16.34 8.31
N ASN A 340 4.12 15.84 7.83
CA ASN A 340 4.28 15.15 6.55
C ASN A 340 4.66 13.66 6.75
N SER A 341 4.45 13.09 7.93
CA SER A 341 4.55 11.65 8.15
C SER A 341 3.42 10.91 7.41
N ALA A 342 3.58 9.62 7.13
CA ALA A 342 2.54 8.85 6.44
C ALA A 342 1.22 8.85 7.21
N THR A 343 1.28 8.62 8.53
CA THR A 343 0.11 8.64 9.41
C THR A 343 -0.55 10.02 9.48
N SER A 344 0.24 11.09 9.67
CA SER A 344 -0.31 12.45 9.73
C SER A 344 -0.97 12.90 8.43
N LEU A 345 -0.36 12.56 7.28
CA LEU A 345 -0.95 12.84 5.97
C LEU A 345 -2.21 12.00 5.72
N SER A 346 -2.27 10.76 6.20
CA SER A 346 -3.45 9.89 6.07
C SER A 346 -4.65 10.47 6.83
N LEU A 347 -4.44 10.93 8.07
CA LEU A 347 -5.46 11.58 8.89
C LEU A 347 -5.94 12.88 8.25
N GLU A 348 -5.01 13.73 7.79
CA GLU A 348 -5.34 14.97 7.09
C GLU A 348 -6.14 14.70 5.80
N ALA A 349 -5.73 13.72 5.00
CA ALA A 349 -6.42 13.37 3.75
C ALA A 349 -7.85 12.86 4.00
N THR A 350 -8.04 12.09 5.06
CA THR A 350 -9.35 11.57 5.47
C THR A 350 -10.28 12.71 5.87
N TYR A 351 -9.77 13.62 6.70
CA TYR A 351 -10.47 14.83 7.12
C TYR A 351 -10.83 15.74 5.93
N ILE A 352 -9.91 15.93 4.97
CA ILE A 352 -10.18 16.69 3.75
C ILE A 352 -11.30 16.03 2.93
N ASN A 353 -11.28 14.69 2.81
CA ASN A 353 -12.26 13.95 2.02
C ASN A 353 -13.68 14.12 2.57
N GLN A 354 -13.84 13.96 3.89
CA GLN A 354 -15.12 14.12 4.57
C GLN A 354 -15.66 15.55 4.40
N ASN A 355 -14.87 16.56 4.76
CA ASN A 355 -15.30 17.96 4.67
C ASN A 355 -15.62 18.39 3.23
N PHE A 356 -14.84 17.95 2.24
CA PHE A 356 -15.15 18.26 0.85
C PHE A 356 -16.47 17.62 0.39
N GLY A 357 -16.72 16.38 0.79
CA GLY A 357 -18.00 15.70 0.55
C GLY A 357 -19.19 16.46 1.12
N PHE A 358 -19.06 16.96 2.36
CA PHE A 358 -20.13 17.70 3.03
C PHE A 358 -20.33 19.12 2.47
N GLN A 359 -19.24 19.81 2.14
CA GLN A 359 -19.29 21.21 1.69
C GLN A 359 -19.75 21.36 0.23
N SER A 360 -19.59 20.32 -0.59
CA SER A 360 -19.86 20.37 -2.05
C SER A 360 -21.30 20.04 -2.44
N VAL A 361 -22.20 19.88 -1.47
CA VAL A 361 -23.63 19.64 -1.70
C VAL A 361 -24.49 20.84 -1.29
N VAL A 362 -25.69 20.94 -1.87
CA VAL A 362 -26.67 21.98 -1.57
C VAL A 362 -27.66 21.45 -0.53
N GLU A 363 -27.47 21.83 0.73
CA GLU A 363 -28.40 21.47 1.81
C GLU A 363 -29.62 22.39 1.90
N SER A 364 -29.49 23.64 1.44
CA SER A 364 -30.56 24.62 1.44
C SER A 364 -31.31 24.60 0.11
N PRO A 365 -32.58 24.18 0.06
CA PRO A 365 -33.33 24.14 -1.19
C PRO A 365 -33.52 25.54 -1.81
N PRO A 366 -33.63 25.64 -3.16
CA PRO A 366 -33.59 24.57 -4.16
C PRO A 366 -32.15 24.24 -4.65
N PRO A 367 -31.88 23.00 -5.13
CA PRO A 367 -32.79 21.85 -5.31
C PRO A 367 -33.18 21.14 -4.01
N GLN A 368 -34.28 20.40 -4.02
CA GLN A 368 -34.73 19.63 -2.85
C GLN A 368 -33.84 18.41 -2.59
N PRO A 369 -33.58 18.01 -1.33
CA PRO A 369 -32.98 16.72 -1.05
C PRO A 369 -33.89 15.57 -1.52
N VAL A 370 -33.29 14.42 -1.76
CA VAL A 370 -34.00 13.19 -2.16
C VAL A 370 -33.84 12.14 -1.07
N ASP A 371 -34.95 11.73 -0.50
CA ASP A 371 -35.03 10.58 0.41
C ASP A 371 -35.17 9.28 -0.38
N PHE A 372 -34.38 8.26 -0.01
CA PHE A 372 -34.50 6.91 -0.56
C PHE A 372 -35.75 6.17 -0.02
N SER A 373 -35.88 4.87 -0.31
CA SER A 373 -37.00 4.06 0.18
C SER A 373 -37.05 4.01 1.70
N HIS A 374 -35.89 3.97 2.35
CA HIS A 374 -35.76 3.92 3.82
C HIS A 374 -34.87 5.03 4.36
N ALA A 375 -35.02 5.34 5.66
CA ALA A 375 -34.15 6.25 6.38
C ALA A 375 -32.73 5.65 6.56
N ASN A 376 -31.77 6.43 7.06
CA ASN A 376 -30.45 5.91 7.38
C ASN A 376 -30.56 4.80 8.46
N PRO A 377 -30.05 3.58 8.23
CA PRO A 377 -30.24 2.46 9.15
C PRO A 377 -29.38 2.55 10.41
N PHE A 378 -28.38 3.44 10.43
CA PHE A 378 -27.44 3.62 11.54
C PHE A 378 -27.79 4.81 12.44
N TYR A 379 -28.73 5.65 12.02
CA TYR A 379 -29.09 6.87 12.75
C TYR A 379 -30.25 6.60 13.70
N GLY A 380 -29.96 6.65 15.01
CA GLY A 380 -30.96 6.41 16.05
C GLY A 380 -32.03 7.52 16.13
N PRO A 381 -33.22 7.21 16.69
CA PRO A 381 -34.26 8.22 16.91
C PRO A 381 -33.89 9.28 17.95
N ASP A 382 -32.95 8.96 18.84
CA ASP A 382 -32.49 9.84 19.93
C ASP A 382 -31.33 10.75 19.48
N GLU A 383 -30.77 10.54 18.30
CA GLU A 383 -29.69 11.37 17.76
C GLU A 383 -30.24 12.69 17.22
N THR A 384 -29.54 13.79 17.52
CA THR A 384 -29.93 15.14 17.09
C THR A 384 -28.97 15.77 16.08
N ASP A 385 -27.80 15.19 15.91
CA ASP A 385 -26.74 15.75 15.08
C ASP A 385 -27.04 15.55 13.59
N PRO A 386 -26.78 16.56 12.74
CA PRO A 386 -27.16 16.50 11.34
C PRO A 386 -26.35 15.43 10.58
N LEU A 387 -27.08 14.54 9.91
CA LEU A 387 -26.49 13.55 9.01
C LEU A 387 -25.85 14.19 7.78
N ALA A 388 -24.71 13.64 7.38
CA ALA A 388 -24.12 13.91 6.08
C ALA A 388 -25.01 13.40 4.93
N SER A 389 -24.86 14.00 3.75
CA SER A 389 -25.39 13.44 2.50
C SER A 389 -24.81 12.05 2.27
N CYS A 390 -25.65 11.01 2.31
CA CYS A 390 -25.23 9.65 2.07
C CYS A 390 -26.43 8.76 1.70
N GLY A 391 -26.22 7.94 0.68
CA GLY A 391 -27.13 6.93 0.22
C GLY A 391 -26.50 5.56 0.27
N TYR A 392 -27.10 4.63 1.01
CA TYR A 392 -26.72 3.23 1.02
C TYR A 392 -27.60 2.45 0.04
N ARG A 393 -26.99 1.65 -0.83
CA ARG A 393 -27.69 0.76 -1.76
C ARG A 393 -27.19 -0.66 -1.54
N TYR A 394 -28.10 -1.58 -1.27
CA TYR A 394 -27.79 -3.00 -1.09
C TYR A 394 -28.00 -3.71 -2.42
N ARG A 395 -26.90 -4.19 -3.00
CA ARG A 395 -26.86 -4.73 -4.36
C ARG A 395 -26.36 -6.16 -4.34
N VAL A 396 -26.97 -7.04 -5.13
CA VAL A 396 -26.56 -8.45 -5.23
C VAL A 396 -25.92 -8.70 -6.58
N PHE A 397 -24.73 -9.29 -6.55
CA PHE A 397 -24.01 -9.72 -7.73
C PHE A 397 -23.95 -11.24 -7.76
N ASP A 398 -24.14 -11.81 -8.94
CA ASP A 398 -23.98 -13.25 -9.17
C ASP A 398 -22.51 -13.56 -9.49
N LEU A 399 -21.90 -14.44 -8.69
CA LEU A 399 -20.53 -14.90 -8.88
C LEU A 399 -20.47 -16.32 -9.45
N GLY A 400 -21.60 -16.95 -9.81
CA GLY A 400 -21.66 -18.28 -10.40
C GLY A 400 -20.86 -18.36 -11.70
N VAL A 401 -20.04 -19.42 -11.84
CA VAL A 401 -19.28 -19.69 -13.09
C VAL A 401 -20.02 -20.69 -13.97
N THR A 402 -20.74 -21.62 -13.35
CA THR A 402 -21.60 -22.60 -14.01
C THR A 402 -23.04 -22.40 -13.56
N GLU A 403 -24.00 -22.80 -14.39
CA GLU A 403 -25.44 -22.67 -14.09
C GLU A 403 -25.88 -23.40 -12.80
N ASP A 404 -25.09 -24.39 -12.37
CA ASP A 404 -25.34 -25.17 -11.14
C ASP A 404 -24.78 -24.50 -9.86
N GLU A 405 -23.97 -23.44 -9.97
CA GLU A 405 -23.39 -22.75 -8.82
C GLU A 405 -24.23 -21.54 -8.42
N ASP A 406 -24.80 -21.56 -7.21
CA ASP A 406 -25.52 -20.40 -6.63
C ASP A 406 -24.62 -19.68 -5.60
N ILE A 407 -23.62 -18.95 -6.10
CA ILE A 407 -22.76 -18.10 -5.26
C ILE A 407 -23.08 -16.64 -5.54
N LYS A 408 -23.78 -16.01 -4.61
CA LYS A 408 -24.15 -14.59 -4.68
C LYS A 408 -23.43 -13.79 -3.62
N ILE A 409 -23.04 -12.57 -3.96
CA ILE A 409 -22.50 -11.61 -3.00
C ILE A 409 -23.44 -10.41 -2.88
N CYS A 410 -23.86 -10.11 -1.65
CA CYS A 410 -24.55 -8.90 -1.30
C CYS A 410 -23.54 -7.85 -0.84
N VAL A 411 -23.58 -6.68 -1.47
CA VAL A 411 -22.67 -5.58 -1.20
C VAL A 411 -23.46 -4.34 -0.79
N ARG A 412 -23.16 -3.78 0.38
CA ARG A 412 -23.58 -2.42 0.71
C ARG A 412 -22.68 -1.44 -0.03
N THR A 413 -23.27 -0.59 -0.84
CA THR A 413 -22.58 0.40 -1.66
C THR A 413 -23.03 1.81 -1.30
N GLU A 414 -22.15 2.80 -1.47
CA GLU A 414 -22.41 4.17 -1.05
C GLU A 414 -22.39 5.18 -2.21
N VAL A 415 -23.34 6.11 -2.18
CA VAL A 415 -23.36 7.31 -3.04
C VAL A 415 -23.47 8.56 -2.18
N ASP A 416 -22.83 9.65 -2.63
CA ASP A 416 -22.64 10.84 -1.80
C ASP A 416 -23.61 11.97 -2.17
N ALA A 417 -24.01 12.07 -3.43
CA ALA A 417 -24.90 13.12 -3.92
C ALA A 417 -25.65 12.68 -5.17
N TYR A 418 -26.50 13.56 -5.70
CA TYR A 418 -27.07 13.42 -7.03
C TYR A 418 -26.88 14.68 -7.88
N THR A 419 -26.91 14.53 -9.21
CA THR A 419 -26.84 15.66 -10.14
C THR A 419 -28.25 16.17 -10.49
N PRO A 420 -28.60 17.42 -10.17
CA PRO A 420 -29.91 17.97 -10.53
C PRO A 420 -30.14 17.96 -12.04
N GLY A 421 -31.29 17.42 -12.45
CA GLY A 421 -31.74 17.32 -13.84
C GLY A 421 -31.11 16.17 -14.63
N ALA A 422 -30.36 15.26 -13.99
CA ALA A 422 -29.73 14.11 -14.65
C ALA A 422 -30.58 12.82 -14.64
N GLY A 423 -31.79 12.86 -14.06
CA GLY A 423 -32.67 11.70 -13.92
C GLY A 423 -33.34 11.68 -12.55
N ASN A 424 -33.96 10.55 -12.20
CA ASN A 424 -34.50 10.31 -10.87
C ASN A 424 -33.48 9.54 -10.00
N PRO A 425 -32.92 10.15 -8.94
CA PRO A 425 -31.95 9.47 -8.07
C PRO A 425 -32.53 8.25 -7.36
N LYS A 426 -33.84 8.19 -7.11
CA LYS A 426 -34.50 7.03 -6.52
C LYS A 426 -34.46 5.79 -7.42
N ASP A 427 -34.39 6.01 -8.73
CA ASP A 427 -34.29 4.94 -9.73
C ASP A 427 -32.82 4.65 -10.10
N GLY A 428 -31.87 5.13 -9.28
CA GLY A 428 -30.44 4.94 -9.51
C GLY A 428 -29.81 5.89 -10.52
N GLN A 429 -30.54 6.91 -11.00
CA GLN A 429 -30.06 7.81 -12.07
C GLN A 429 -29.45 9.11 -11.53
N GLY A 430 -28.41 9.61 -12.19
CA GLY A 430 -27.75 10.86 -11.84
C GLY A 430 -26.99 10.80 -10.53
N LEU A 431 -26.70 9.60 -10.01
CA LEU A 431 -25.99 9.40 -8.76
C LEU A 431 -24.51 9.80 -8.87
N VAL A 432 -23.97 10.33 -7.79
CA VAL A 432 -22.63 10.90 -7.74
C VAL A 432 -21.88 10.41 -6.51
N THR A 433 -20.64 9.96 -6.71
CA THR A 433 -19.65 9.81 -5.64
C THR A 433 -18.71 11.02 -5.62
N ILE A 434 -18.32 11.44 -4.43
CA ILE A 434 -17.48 12.64 -4.21
C ILE A 434 -16.24 12.20 -3.44
N ARG A 435 -15.07 12.53 -3.97
CA ARG A 435 -13.76 12.23 -3.38
C ARG A 435 -12.84 13.44 -3.49
N ALA A 436 -11.81 13.48 -2.65
CA ALA A 436 -10.84 14.57 -2.64
C ALA A 436 -9.39 14.07 -2.77
N LEU A 437 -8.68 14.57 -3.77
CA LEU A 437 -7.22 14.54 -3.79
C LEU A 437 -6.66 15.71 -2.99
N ASN A 438 -5.54 15.46 -2.31
CA ASN A 438 -4.89 16.44 -1.45
C ASN A 438 -3.43 16.69 -1.86
N GLU A 439 -3.03 17.96 -1.91
CA GLU A 439 -1.65 18.41 -2.07
C GLU A 439 -1.14 18.99 -0.74
N PHE A 440 -0.05 18.43 -0.23
CA PHE A 440 0.70 18.96 0.92
C PHE A 440 1.86 19.85 0.43
N ASP A 441 3.07 19.74 0.97
CA ASP A 441 4.22 20.48 0.42
C ASP A 441 4.79 19.74 -0.80
N PRO A 442 4.64 20.26 -2.04
CA PRO A 442 5.11 19.60 -3.26
C PRO A 442 6.64 19.43 -3.33
N ARG A 443 7.38 20.09 -2.44
CA ARG A 443 8.86 20.01 -2.36
C ARG A 443 9.34 19.10 -1.23
N SER A 444 8.43 18.62 -0.39
CA SER A 444 8.80 17.75 0.72
C SER A 444 9.08 16.32 0.26
N GLN A 445 9.79 15.56 1.10
CA GLN A 445 9.96 14.13 0.86
C GLN A 445 8.59 13.45 0.88
N GLY A 446 8.39 12.43 0.02
CA GLY A 446 7.09 11.80 -0.10
C GLY A 446 6.13 12.49 -1.07
N ALA A 447 6.42 13.70 -1.55
CA ALA A 447 5.51 14.46 -2.42
C ALA A 447 5.32 13.87 -3.84
N GLY A 448 6.12 12.86 -4.21
CA GLY A 448 5.94 12.13 -5.46
C GLY A 448 6.21 12.93 -6.74
N GLY A 449 6.78 14.14 -6.62
CA GLY A 449 7.21 14.96 -7.75
C GLY A 449 6.06 15.56 -8.57
N ALA A 450 4.87 15.70 -7.99
CA ALA A 450 3.76 16.38 -8.64
C ALA A 450 4.12 17.86 -8.94
N PRO A 451 3.75 18.38 -10.13
CA PRO A 451 3.85 19.81 -10.40
C PRO A 451 2.95 20.59 -9.45
N ASP A 452 3.40 21.74 -8.94
CA ASP A 452 2.61 22.60 -8.05
C ASP A 452 1.22 22.91 -8.64
N TRP A 453 0.17 22.53 -7.91
CA TRP A 453 -1.20 22.56 -8.42
C TRP A 453 -1.67 23.98 -8.73
N ARG A 454 -1.31 24.97 -7.91
CA ARG A 454 -1.74 26.37 -8.10
C ARG A 454 -1.27 26.94 -9.43
N THR A 455 -0.07 26.57 -9.88
CA THR A 455 0.49 27.04 -11.15
C THR A 455 0.12 26.15 -12.34
N LYS A 456 -0.16 24.86 -12.11
CA LYS A 456 -0.26 23.87 -13.18
C LYS A 456 -1.65 23.29 -13.44
N LEU A 457 -2.61 23.37 -12.52
CA LEU A 457 -3.94 22.81 -12.74
C LEU A 457 -4.70 23.46 -13.90
N ASP A 458 -4.57 24.77 -14.08
CA ASP A 458 -5.26 25.50 -15.16
C ASP A 458 -4.55 25.37 -16.52
N SER A 459 -3.21 25.26 -16.52
CA SER A 459 -2.40 25.27 -17.75
C SER A 459 -1.96 23.88 -18.22
N GLN A 460 -1.81 22.92 -17.30
CA GLN A 460 -1.23 21.59 -17.52
C GLN A 460 -1.97 20.51 -16.72
N ARG A 461 -3.31 20.59 -16.68
CA ARG A 461 -4.17 19.65 -15.94
C ARG A 461 -3.80 18.18 -16.15
N GLY A 462 -3.56 17.78 -17.39
CA GLY A 462 -3.20 16.39 -17.73
C GLY A 462 -1.91 15.92 -17.04
N ALA A 463 -0.93 16.79 -16.84
CA ALA A 463 0.32 16.43 -16.16
C ALA A 463 0.13 16.23 -14.66
N VAL A 464 -0.72 17.06 -14.03
CA VAL A 464 -1.10 16.92 -12.63
C VAL A 464 -1.87 15.61 -12.45
N VAL A 465 -2.94 15.40 -13.23
CA VAL A 465 -3.76 14.18 -13.20
C VAL A 465 -2.90 12.93 -13.39
N ALA A 466 -2.02 12.91 -14.39
CA ALA A 466 -1.15 11.75 -14.65
C ALA A 466 -0.20 11.44 -13.49
N THR A 467 0.31 12.48 -12.81
CA THR A 467 1.20 12.30 -11.64
C THR A 467 0.41 11.76 -10.45
N GLU A 468 -0.81 12.26 -10.24
CA GLU A 468 -1.72 11.75 -9.19
C GLU A 468 -2.16 10.31 -9.46
N MET A 469 -2.51 9.97 -10.71
CA MET A 469 -2.83 8.59 -11.11
C MET A 469 -1.68 7.60 -10.84
N LYS A 470 -0.44 8.08 -10.92
CA LYS A 470 0.75 7.28 -10.62
C LYS A 470 0.99 7.18 -9.12
N ASN A 471 1.05 8.30 -8.41
CA ASN A 471 1.44 8.33 -7.00
C ASN A 471 0.34 7.80 -6.06
N ASN A 472 -0.93 7.92 -6.47
CA ASN A 472 -2.10 7.54 -5.71
C ASN A 472 -2.90 6.43 -6.44
N SER A 473 -2.21 5.55 -7.16
CA SER A 473 -2.82 4.54 -8.03
C SER A 473 -3.81 3.62 -7.29
N CYS A 474 -3.42 3.10 -6.12
CA CYS A 474 -4.29 2.22 -5.32
C CYS A 474 -5.51 2.99 -4.79
N LYS A 475 -5.31 4.20 -4.26
CA LYS A 475 -6.40 5.07 -3.77
C LYS A 475 -7.44 5.37 -4.85
N LEU A 476 -6.98 5.84 -6.01
CA LEU A 476 -7.86 6.18 -7.13
C LEU A 476 -8.58 4.94 -7.68
N ALA A 477 -7.90 3.78 -7.74
CA ALA A 477 -8.51 2.53 -8.13
C ALA A 477 -9.65 2.12 -7.19
N LYS A 478 -9.43 2.16 -5.86
CA LYS A 478 -10.46 1.85 -4.86
C LYS A 478 -11.69 2.75 -4.99
N TRP A 479 -11.50 4.06 -5.09
CA TRP A 479 -12.62 5.00 -5.28
C TRP A 479 -13.39 4.76 -6.58
N THR A 480 -12.68 4.42 -7.65
CA THR A 480 -13.31 4.13 -8.94
C THR A 480 -14.13 2.86 -8.85
N VAL A 481 -13.59 1.79 -8.24
CA VAL A 481 -14.32 0.53 -8.03
C VAL A 481 -15.55 0.74 -7.14
N GLN A 482 -15.43 1.47 -6.01
CA GLN A 482 -16.59 1.83 -5.17
C GLN A 482 -17.67 2.53 -5.98
N SER A 483 -17.29 3.50 -6.81
CA SER A 483 -18.24 4.26 -7.64
C SER A 483 -18.93 3.40 -8.69
N VAL A 484 -18.22 2.43 -9.28
CA VAL A 484 -18.80 1.45 -10.21
C VAL A 484 -19.76 0.52 -9.47
N LEU A 485 -19.33 -0.06 -8.34
CA LEU A 485 -20.15 -0.97 -7.54
C LEU A 485 -21.42 -0.28 -7.07
N ALA A 486 -21.35 1.00 -6.68
CA ALA A 486 -22.49 1.81 -6.28
C ALA A 486 -23.42 2.22 -7.44
N GLY A 487 -23.01 2.00 -8.69
CA GLY A 487 -23.78 2.41 -9.87
C GLY A 487 -23.88 3.93 -10.00
N ALA A 488 -22.81 4.65 -9.64
CA ALA A 488 -22.76 6.11 -9.79
C ALA A 488 -22.46 6.50 -11.25
N ASP A 489 -23.20 7.46 -11.78
CA ASP A 489 -23.00 7.97 -13.13
C ASP A 489 -21.74 8.84 -13.23
N LEU A 490 -21.46 9.59 -12.17
CA LEU A 490 -20.32 10.49 -12.08
C LEU A 490 -19.56 10.28 -10.78
N MET A 491 -18.24 10.34 -10.87
CA MET A 491 -17.36 10.55 -9.73
C MET A 491 -16.76 11.95 -9.82
N LYS A 492 -16.94 12.74 -8.77
CA LYS A 492 -16.38 14.08 -8.60
C LYS A 492 -15.11 14.00 -7.78
N ILE A 493 -14.00 14.52 -8.31
CA ILE A 493 -12.72 14.58 -7.62
C ILE A 493 -12.35 16.05 -7.38
N GLY A 494 -12.33 16.47 -6.12
CA GLY A 494 -11.79 17.77 -5.70
C GLY A 494 -10.26 17.75 -5.65
N TYR A 495 -9.63 18.85 -6.07
CA TYR A 495 -8.21 19.11 -5.89
C TYR A 495 -8.04 20.12 -4.77
N ILE A 496 -7.72 19.64 -3.57
CA ILE A 496 -7.56 20.46 -2.38
C ILE A 496 -6.09 20.57 -2.01
N SER A 497 -5.61 21.78 -1.77
CA SER A 497 -4.22 22.04 -1.35
C SER A 497 -4.22 22.75 0.00
N ARG A 498 -3.18 22.55 0.81
CA ARG A 498 -2.98 23.38 2.01
C ARG A 498 -2.92 24.85 1.61
N ALA A 499 -3.47 25.75 2.43
CA ALA A 499 -3.37 27.19 2.23
C ALA A 499 -1.91 27.65 2.33
N SER A 500 -1.15 27.03 3.22
CA SER A 500 0.30 27.17 3.34
C SER A 500 0.92 25.77 3.48
N PRO A 501 2.02 25.44 2.78
CA PRO A 501 2.65 24.10 2.88
C PRO A 501 3.04 23.67 4.31
N ARG A 502 3.22 24.65 5.20
CA ARG A 502 3.62 24.46 6.61
C ARG A 502 2.44 24.37 7.58
N ASP A 503 1.22 24.52 7.10
CA ASP A 503 0.00 24.58 7.91
C ASP A 503 -0.99 23.53 7.38
N ASN A 504 -1.17 22.45 8.13
CA ASN A 504 -2.08 21.36 7.80
C ASN A 504 -3.51 21.57 8.35
N THR A 505 -3.82 22.74 8.91
CA THR A 505 -5.14 23.04 9.49
C THR A 505 -6.06 23.81 8.54
N ARG A 506 -5.50 24.43 7.50
CA ARG A 506 -6.24 25.26 6.55
C ARG A 506 -6.00 24.78 5.13
N HIS A 507 -7.08 24.56 4.40
CA HIS A 507 -7.06 24.06 3.03
C HIS A 507 -7.92 24.91 2.11
N VAL A 508 -7.61 24.85 0.83
CA VAL A 508 -8.35 25.53 -0.24
C VAL A 508 -8.62 24.56 -1.39
N ILE A 509 -9.81 24.68 -1.97
CA ILE A 509 -10.27 23.94 -3.13
C ILE A 509 -9.81 24.71 -4.37
N LEU A 510 -8.98 24.07 -5.19
CA LEU A 510 -8.36 24.68 -6.36
C LEU A 510 -9.11 24.37 -7.66
N SER A 511 -9.71 23.18 -7.76
CA SER A 511 -10.45 22.72 -8.93
C SER A 511 -11.27 21.49 -8.58
N THR A 512 -12.28 21.19 -9.39
CA THR A 512 -12.99 19.91 -9.36
C THR A 512 -12.94 19.26 -10.74
N ALA A 513 -12.79 17.94 -10.79
CA ALA A 513 -12.89 17.14 -12.02
C ALA A 513 -14.11 16.21 -11.93
N SER A 514 -14.75 15.99 -13.08
CA SER A 514 -15.88 15.07 -13.22
C SER A 514 -15.45 13.92 -14.12
N MET A 515 -15.65 12.69 -13.65
CA MET A 515 -15.25 11.48 -14.36
C MET A 515 -16.41 10.50 -14.40
N ARG A 516 -16.52 9.72 -15.48
CA ARG A 516 -17.41 8.55 -15.50
C ARG A 516 -16.63 7.37 -14.93
N PRO A 517 -17.12 6.70 -13.87
CA PRO A 517 -16.33 5.67 -13.18
C PRO A 517 -15.79 4.57 -14.09
N THR A 518 -16.61 4.02 -14.98
CA THR A 518 -16.20 2.95 -15.92
C THR A 518 -15.12 3.41 -16.90
N GLU A 519 -15.22 4.63 -17.44
CA GLU A 519 -14.21 5.19 -18.33
C GLU A 519 -12.91 5.47 -17.57
N PHE A 520 -13.01 5.96 -16.33
CA PHE A 520 -11.85 6.25 -15.51
C PHE A 520 -11.13 4.97 -15.03
N ALA A 521 -11.86 3.88 -14.79
CA ALA A 521 -11.27 2.57 -14.53
C ALA A 521 -10.35 2.15 -15.67
N GLY A 522 -10.81 2.33 -16.92
CA GLY A 522 -10.00 2.11 -18.13
C GLY A 522 -8.73 2.99 -18.16
N GLN A 523 -8.85 4.27 -17.82
CA GLN A 523 -7.70 5.19 -17.76
C GLN A 523 -6.68 4.79 -16.67
N LEU A 524 -7.15 4.25 -15.54
CA LEU A 524 -6.30 3.75 -14.45
C LEU A 524 -5.72 2.34 -14.74
N ASN A 525 -6.11 1.71 -15.86
CA ASN A 525 -5.80 0.31 -16.18
C ASN A 525 -6.37 -0.68 -15.14
N VAL A 526 -7.54 -0.38 -14.57
CA VAL A 526 -8.25 -1.23 -13.61
C VAL A 526 -9.26 -2.07 -14.38
N SER A 527 -9.10 -3.39 -14.31
CA SER A 527 -10.05 -4.35 -14.89
C SER A 527 -11.00 -4.85 -13.81
N LEU A 528 -12.29 -4.55 -13.94
CA LEU A 528 -13.32 -5.07 -13.03
C LEU A 528 -13.40 -6.59 -13.08
N ALA A 529 -13.23 -7.18 -14.26
CA ALA A 529 -13.22 -8.62 -14.43
C ALA A 529 -12.06 -9.28 -13.66
N ASN A 530 -10.88 -8.65 -13.62
CA ASN A 530 -9.79 -9.11 -12.76
C ASN A 530 -10.16 -9.00 -11.29
N GLY A 531 -10.73 -7.88 -10.87
CA GLY A 531 -11.20 -7.67 -9.50
C GLY A 531 -12.19 -8.75 -9.04
N TRP A 532 -13.21 -9.06 -9.86
CA TRP A 532 -14.16 -10.12 -9.56
C TRP A 532 -13.53 -11.50 -9.53
N GLY A 533 -12.55 -11.77 -10.41
CA GLY A 533 -11.79 -13.03 -10.36
C GLY A 533 -11.02 -13.20 -9.04
N ILE A 534 -10.46 -12.12 -8.49
CA ILE A 534 -9.81 -12.12 -7.18
C ILE A 534 -10.83 -12.40 -6.07
N VAL A 535 -11.94 -11.67 -6.07
CA VAL A 535 -13.03 -11.85 -5.08
C VAL A 535 -13.51 -13.29 -5.08
N ARG A 536 -13.89 -13.82 -6.25
CA ARG A 536 -14.36 -15.21 -6.40
C ARG A 536 -13.36 -16.23 -5.88
N THR A 537 -12.08 -16.06 -6.20
CA THR A 537 -11.02 -16.98 -5.73
C THR A 537 -10.89 -16.97 -4.21
N VAL A 538 -10.94 -15.79 -3.58
CA VAL A 538 -10.86 -15.66 -2.13
C VAL A 538 -12.11 -16.22 -1.45
N THR A 539 -13.29 -15.98 -2.02
CA THR A 539 -14.55 -16.59 -1.58
C THR A 539 -14.47 -18.12 -1.63
N ASP A 540 -14.02 -18.71 -2.75
CA ASP A 540 -13.90 -20.16 -2.90
C ASP A 540 -12.92 -20.78 -1.90
N LEU A 541 -11.83 -20.07 -1.57
CA LEU A 541 -10.89 -20.52 -0.54
C LEU A 541 -11.56 -20.55 0.82
N CYS A 542 -12.26 -19.47 1.20
CA CYS A 542 -12.94 -19.39 2.49
C CYS A 542 -14.10 -20.39 2.61
N MET A 543 -14.85 -20.62 1.52
CA MET A 543 -15.93 -21.62 1.44
C MET A 543 -15.43 -23.07 1.49
N LYS A 544 -14.13 -23.34 1.41
CA LYS A 544 -13.55 -24.67 1.63
C LYS A 544 -13.08 -24.90 3.07
N MET A 545 -12.86 -23.83 3.83
CA MET A 545 -12.36 -23.90 5.21
C MET A 545 -13.51 -24.16 6.20
N PRO A 546 -13.32 -24.83 7.34
CA PRO A 546 -14.41 -25.04 8.30
C PRO A 546 -15.03 -23.72 8.80
N GLU A 547 -16.19 -23.79 9.46
CA GLU A 547 -16.72 -22.63 10.18
C GLU A 547 -15.66 -22.09 11.16
N GLY A 548 -15.48 -20.78 11.19
CA GLY A 548 -14.21 -20.22 11.65
C GLY A 548 -14.09 -18.72 11.48
N LYS A 549 -13.14 -18.14 12.22
CA LYS A 549 -12.65 -16.79 12.01
C LYS A 549 -11.31 -16.84 11.29
N TYR A 550 -11.18 -16.01 10.27
CA TYR A 550 -10.02 -15.94 9.40
C TYR A 550 -9.58 -14.50 9.21
N VAL A 551 -8.32 -14.31 8.82
CA VAL A 551 -7.78 -12.99 8.49
C VAL A 551 -6.98 -13.08 7.20
N LEU A 552 -7.36 -12.26 6.23
CA LEU A 552 -6.59 -12.08 5.00
C LEU A 552 -5.68 -10.86 5.17
N VAL A 553 -4.37 -11.08 5.23
CA VAL A 553 -3.37 -10.03 5.48
C VAL A 553 -2.51 -9.83 4.24
N LYS A 554 -2.35 -8.57 3.81
CA LYS A 554 -1.36 -8.20 2.80
C LYS A 554 -0.01 -7.94 3.47
N ASP A 555 1.04 -8.63 2.98
CA ASP A 555 2.38 -8.52 3.54
C ASP A 555 2.94 -7.09 3.36
N PRO A 556 3.54 -6.49 4.40
CA PRO A 556 4.02 -5.11 4.35
C PRO A 556 5.21 -4.88 3.40
N ASN A 557 6.00 -5.92 3.13
CA ASN A 557 7.26 -5.83 2.39
C ASN A 557 7.29 -6.70 1.13
N LYS A 558 6.42 -7.71 1.02
CA LYS A 558 6.30 -8.61 -0.13
C LYS A 558 4.95 -8.41 -0.85
N PRO A 559 4.91 -8.56 -2.19
CA PRO A 559 3.67 -8.47 -2.96
C PRO A 559 2.86 -9.78 -2.87
N VAL A 560 2.44 -10.13 -1.65
CA VAL A 560 1.67 -11.34 -1.35
C VAL A 560 0.54 -11.04 -0.37
N ILE A 561 -0.55 -11.79 -0.47
CA ILE A 561 -1.58 -11.88 0.56
C ILE A 561 -1.53 -13.26 1.22
N ARG A 562 -1.79 -13.32 2.53
CA ARG A 562 -1.82 -14.55 3.32
C ARG A 562 -3.15 -14.69 4.04
N LEU A 563 -3.72 -15.88 3.99
CA LEU A 563 -4.92 -16.23 4.74
C LEU A 563 -4.51 -16.99 6.01
N TYR A 564 -4.94 -16.50 7.17
CA TYR A 564 -4.72 -17.13 8.47
C TYR A 564 -6.04 -17.60 9.07
N ALA A 565 -6.03 -18.77 9.72
CA ALA A 565 -7.05 -19.13 10.71
C ALA A 565 -6.65 -18.53 12.05
N VAL A 566 -7.61 -17.91 12.73
CA VAL A 566 -7.39 -17.25 14.02
C VAL A 566 -8.41 -17.74 15.06
N PRO A 567 -8.09 -17.70 16.36
CA PRO A 567 -9.07 -17.95 17.40
C PRO A 567 -10.29 -17.03 17.29
N MET A 568 -11.47 -17.48 17.72
CA MET A 568 -12.70 -16.67 17.67
C MET A 568 -12.58 -15.35 18.45
N GLY A 569 -11.86 -15.38 19.58
CA GLY A 569 -11.57 -14.21 20.42
C GLY A 569 -10.54 -13.24 19.82
N ALA A 570 -9.86 -13.58 18.72
CA ALA A 570 -8.89 -12.67 18.11
C ALA A 570 -9.57 -11.33 17.76
N PHE A 571 -8.94 -10.20 18.13
CA PHE A 571 -9.47 -8.83 17.96
C PHE A 571 -10.69 -8.47 18.83
N THR A 572 -11.12 -9.35 19.72
CA THR A 572 -11.95 -8.96 20.87
C THR A 572 -10.97 -8.61 21.98
N GLY A 573 -11.09 -7.44 22.61
CA GLY A 573 -10.07 -6.91 23.54
C GLY A 573 -9.77 -7.75 24.80
N GLU A 574 -10.24 -8.99 24.88
CA GLU A 574 -9.92 -9.96 25.93
C GLU A 574 -8.49 -10.53 25.80
N ASP A 575 -7.85 -10.41 24.63
CA ASP A 575 -6.45 -10.85 24.42
C ASP A 575 -5.40 -9.91 25.05
N GLU A 576 -5.78 -8.73 25.57
CA GLU A 576 -4.84 -7.78 26.21
C GLU A 576 -4.56 -8.05 27.70
N ASP A 577 -5.36 -8.91 28.37
CA ASP A 577 -5.23 -9.17 29.82
C ASP A 577 -4.64 -10.57 30.16
N GLY A 578 -4.09 -11.29 29.18
CA GLY A 578 -3.88 -12.75 29.27
C GLY A 578 -2.46 -13.28 29.48
N GLU A 579 -1.45 -12.48 29.83
CA GLU A 579 -0.09 -12.99 30.12
C GLU A 579 0.54 -12.34 31.37
N GLU A 580 -0.06 -12.54 32.55
CA GLU A 580 0.74 -12.59 33.78
C GLU A 580 1.47 -13.95 33.81
N PHE A 581 2.77 -13.93 33.57
CA PHE A 581 3.64 -15.08 33.79
C PHE A 581 3.56 -15.49 35.26
N GLU A 582 2.90 -16.61 35.56
CA GLU A 582 3.03 -17.30 36.84
C GLU A 582 4.49 -17.76 37.00
N GLU A 583 5.28 -17.04 37.79
CA GLU A 583 6.56 -17.53 38.28
C GLU A 583 6.30 -18.75 39.21
N GLU A 584 6.56 -19.95 38.70
CA GLU A 584 6.72 -21.15 39.52
C GLU A 584 7.85 -20.93 40.54
N GLN A 585 7.46 -20.75 41.81
CA GLN A 585 8.37 -20.90 42.95
C GLN A 585 8.73 -22.37 43.15
N GLU A 586 9.87 -22.80 42.61
CA GLU A 586 10.56 -23.99 43.09
C GLU A 586 11.61 -23.65 44.17
N MET A 587 11.27 -24.03 45.39
CA MET A 587 12.09 -24.44 46.54
C MET A 587 13.62 -24.24 46.50
N VAL A 588 14.14 -23.46 47.46
CA VAL A 588 15.26 -23.86 48.37
C VAL A 588 15.00 -23.32 49.77
#